data_AF-A0A9E0Q6L7-F1
#
_entry.id   AF-A0A9E0Q6L7-F1
#
_cell.length_a   1.000
_cell.length_b   1.000
_cell.length_c   1.000
_cell.angle_alpha   90.00
_cell.angle_beta   90.00
_cell.angle_gamma   90.00
#
_symmetry.space_group_name_H-M   'P 1'
#
loop_
_entity.id
_entity.type
_entity.pdbx_description
1 polymer ?
#
loop_
_entity_poly.entity_id
_entity_poly.type
_entity_poly.pdbx_seq_one_letter_code
_entity_poly.pdbx_strand_id
1 'polypeptide(L)' 'MTEPEQQQPALVENMLLLRREDFDELLDRAAERGAERVLTHLGLENGHAARDIRELRDLLEAWRDAR' A
#
# COMPACT_ATOMS: atom_id res chain seq x y z
N MET A 1 -23.65 -5.00 -24.71
CA MET A 1 -22.78 -4.63 -23.57
C MET A 1 -21.84 -3.56 -24.10
N THR A 2 -22.11 -2.29 -23.78
CA THR A 2 -21.24 -1.18 -24.18
C THR A 2 -20.02 -1.20 -23.26
N GLU A 3 -18.84 -1.50 -23.81
CA GLU A 3 -17.58 -1.25 -23.12
C GLU A 3 -17.53 0.23 -22.70
N PRO A 4 -17.17 0.56 -21.45
CA PRO A 4 -16.99 1.94 -21.06
C PRO A 4 -15.82 2.49 -21.89
N GLU A 5 -16.09 3.47 -22.75
CA GLU A 5 -15.06 4.16 -23.53
C GLU A 5 -13.96 4.63 -22.56
N GLN A 6 -12.78 4.01 -22.66
CA GLN A 6 -11.59 4.45 -21.94
C GLN A 6 -11.15 5.78 -22.56
N GLN A 7 -11.74 6.87 -22.07
CA GLN A 7 -11.37 8.23 -22.45
C GLN A 7 -9.90 8.46 -22.06
N GLN A 8 -9.05 8.67 -23.05
CA GLN A 8 -7.62 8.89 -22.84
C GLN A 8 -7.41 10.20 -22.05
N PRO A 9 -6.49 10.23 -21.08
CA PRO A 9 -6.20 11.44 -20.30
C PRO A 9 -5.79 12.59 -21.21
N ALA A 10 -6.43 13.76 -21.05
CA ALA A 10 -6.09 14.95 -21.81
C ALA A 10 -5.07 15.80 -21.03
N LEU A 11 -4.03 16.25 -21.72
CA LEU A 11 -3.01 17.14 -21.15
C LEU A 11 -3.32 18.58 -21.56
N VAL A 12 -3.66 19.43 -20.59
CA VAL A 12 -4.03 20.83 -20.80
C VAL A 12 -3.20 21.70 -19.88
N GLU A 13 -2.43 22.63 -20.43
CA GLU A 13 -1.61 23.58 -19.62
C GLU A 13 -0.72 22.88 -18.58
N ASN A 14 -0.11 21.74 -18.94
CA ASN A 14 0.69 20.90 -18.05
C ASN A 14 -0.10 20.26 -16.87
N MET A 15 -1.43 20.26 -16.95
CA MET A 15 -2.34 19.53 -16.05
C MET A 15 -2.90 18.30 -16.75
N LEU A 16 -3.08 17.22 -16.00
CA LEU A 16 -3.64 15.97 -16.50
C LEU A 16 -5.11 15.89 -16.09
N LEU A 17 -6.01 15.88 -17.08
CA LEU A 17 -7.44 15.72 -16.87
C LEU A 17 -7.79 14.23 -16.85
N LEU A 18 -8.32 13.78 -15.72
CA LEU A 18 -8.71 12.39 -15.47
C LEU A 18 -10.18 12.34 -15.08
N ARG A 19 -10.83 11.22 -15.38
CA ARG A 19 -12.10 10.90 -14.74
C ARG A 19 -11.83 10.65 -13.26
N ARG A 20 -12.84 10.88 -12.43
CA ARG A 20 -12.70 10.74 -10.98
C ARG A 20 -12.29 9.31 -10.61
N GLU A 21 -12.91 8.31 -11.23
CA GLU A 21 -12.57 6.90 -11.00
C GLU A 21 -11.11 6.57 -11.35
N ASP A 22 -10.59 7.11 -12.45
CA ASP A 22 -9.20 6.85 -12.87
C ASP A 22 -8.21 7.53 -11.91
N PHE A 23 -8.58 8.69 -11.37
CA PHE A 23 -7.78 9.39 -10.37
C PHE A 23 -7.76 8.64 -9.03
N ASP A 24 -8.91 8.18 -8.56
CA ASP A 24 -9.02 7.40 -7.32
C ASP A 24 -8.20 6.09 -7.45
N GLU A 25 -8.32 5.37 -8.56
CA GLU A 25 -7.51 4.17 -8.83
C GLU A 25 -6.00 4.48 -8.89
N LEU A 26 -5.61 5.61 -9.47
CA LEU A 26 -4.21 6.03 -9.52
C LEU A 26 -3.67 6.28 -8.11
N LEU A 27 -4.44 6.94 -7.25
CA LEU A 27 -4.06 7.21 -5.87
C LEU A 27 -3.92 5.92 -5.06
N ASP A 28 -4.87 4.98 -5.20
CA ASP A 28 -4.82 3.68 -4.52
C ASP A 28 -3.56 2.91 -4.90
N ARG A 29 -3.27 2.79 -6.21
CA ARG A 29 -2.06 2.10 -6.68
C ARG A 29 -0.78 2.80 -6.24
N ALA A 30 -0.76 4.13 -6.18
CA ALA A 30 0.40 4.87 -5.69
C ALA A 30 0.63 4.61 -4.19
N ALA A 31 -0.43 4.58 -3.39
CA ALA A 31 -0.39 4.27 -1.97
C ALA A 31 0.10 2.84 -1.72
N GLU A 32 -0.47 1.86 -2.41
CA GLU A 32 -0.05 0.44 -2.33
C GLU A 32 1.43 0.27 -2.66
N ARG A 33 1.90 0.82 -3.79
CA ARG A 33 3.31 0.73 -4.18
C ARG A 33 4.25 1.42 -3.20
N GLY A 34 3.81 2.51 -2.57
CA GLY A 34 4.54 3.19 -1.51
C GLY A 34 4.67 2.30 -0.27
N ALA A 35 3.56 1.68 0.15
CA ALA A 35 3.52 0.76 1.27
C ALA A 35 4.39 -0.48 1.03
N GLU A 36 4.29 -1.11 -0.14
CA GLU A 36 5.13 -2.25 -0.51
C GLU A 36 6.63 -1.89 -0.45
N ARG A 37 7.02 -0.74 -1.01
CA ARG A 37 8.43 -0.30 -0.98
C ARG A 37 8.97 -0.16 0.44
N VAL A 38 8.20 0.44 1.35
CA VAL A 38 8.68 0.62 2.73
C VAL A 38 8.67 -0.71 3.49
N LEU A 39 7.68 -1.57 3.27
CA LEU A 39 7.64 -2.90 3.88
C LEU A 39 8.84 -3.74 3.43
N THR A 40 9.16 -3.77 2.14
CA THR A 40 10.35 -4.44 1.62
C THR A 40 11.64 -3.85 2.18
N HIS A 41 11.73 -2.51 2.27
CA HIS A 41 12.91 -1.87 2.84
C HIS A 41 13.14 -2.24 4.31
N LEU A 42 12.06 -2.51 5.04
CA LEU A 42 12.09 -2.95 6.44
C LEU A 42 12.23 -4.48 6.60
N GLY A 43 12.24 -5.26 5.50
CA GLY A 43 12.25 -6.73 5.56
C GLY A 43 10.91 -7.34 5.99
N LEU A 44 9.81 -6.58 5.88
CA LEU A 44 8.47 -6.94 6.32
C LEU A 44 7.54 -7.32 5.15
N GLU A 45 8.09 -7.54 3.95
CA GLU A 45 7.33 -7.88 2.74
C GLU A 45 6.76 -9.30 2.77
N ASN A 46 7.29 -10.17 3.62
CA ASN A 46 6.83 -11.54 3.75
C ASN A 46 5.62 -11.58 4.69
N GLY A 47 4.53 -12.26 4.32
CA GLY A 47 3.29 -12.36 5.12
C GLY A 47 3.45 -12.93 6.53
N HIS A 48 4.65 -13.41 6.88
CA HIS A 48 5.04 -13.86 8.22
C HIS A 48 5.50 -12.72 9.14
N ALA A 49 5.92 -11.57 8.59
CA ALA A 49 6.47 -10.44 9.35
C ALA A 49 5.56 -9.96 10.48
N ALA A 50 4.25 -9.89 10.21
CA ALA A 50 3.27 -9.50 11.21
C ALA A 50 3.18 -10.52 12.36
N ARG A 51 3.33 -11.82 12.07
CA ARG A 51 3.34 -12.87 13.08
C ARG A 51 4.61 -12.79 13.92
N ASP A 52 5.76 -12.66 13.27
CA ASP A 52 7.05 -12.65 13.95
C ASP A 52 7.14 -11.43 14.91
N ILE A 53 6.64 -10.25 14.50
CA ILE A 53 6.56 -9.08 15.39
C ILE A 53 5.66 -9.33 16.60
N ARG A 54 4.54 -10.05 16.43
CA ARG A 54 3.65 -10.40 17.56
C ARG A 54 4.35 -11.35 18.52
N GLU A 55 4.96 -12.43 17.98
CA GLU A 55 5.70 -13.39 18.79
C GLU A 55 6.84 -12.73 19.58
N LEU A 56 7.59 -11.80 18.98
CA LEU A 56 8.62 -11.03 19.67
C LEU A 56 8.06 -10.16 20.80
N ARG A 57 6.89 -9.53 20.60
CA ARG A 57 6.22 -8.74 21.65
C ARG A 57 5.79 -9.62 22.81
N ASP A 58 5.17 -10.76 22.51
CA ASP A 58 4.71 -11.72 23.52
C ASP A 58 5.89 -12.26 24.36
N LEU A 59 7.02 -12.57 23.71
CA LEU A 59 8.26 -13.00 24.38
C LEU A 59 8.81 -11.91 25.31
N LEU A 60 8.82 -10.66 24.87
CA LEU A 60 9.28 -9.53 25.69
C LEU A 60 8.38 -9.30 26.90
N GLU A 61 7.07 -9.46 26.73
CA GLU A 61 6.10 -9.36 27.82
C GLU A 61 6.31 -10.48 28.85
N ALA A 62 6.40 -11.73 28.40
CA ALA A 62 6.67 -12.88 29.27
C ALA A 62 7.99 -12.75 30.05
N TRP A 63 9.05 -12.22 29.41
CA TRP A 63 10.32 -11.96 30.09
C TRP A 63 10.20 -10.86 31.15
N ARG A 64 9.43 -9.81 30.86
CA ARG A 64 9.20 -8.71 31.82
C ARG A 64 8.42 -9.18 33.04
N ASP A 65 7.43 -10.05 32.85
CA ASP A 65 6.61 -10.59 33.94
C ASP A 65 7.40 -11.56 34.82
N ALA A 66 8.43 -12.21 34.28
CA ALA A 66 9.30 -13.13 35.00
C ALA A 66 10.41 -12.45 35.84
N ARG A 67 10.52 -11.12 35.79
CA ARG A 67 11.53 -10.33 36.52
C ARG A 67 10.93 -9.55 37.68
#